data_AF-A0A0S8YMB3-F1
#
_entry.id   AF-A0A0S8YMB3-F1
#
_cell.length_a   1.000
_cell.length_b   1.000
_cell.length_c   1.000
_cell.angle_alpha   90.00
_cell.angle_beta   90.00
_cell.angle_gamma   90.00
#
_symmetry.space_group_name_H-M   'P 1'
#
loop_
_entity.id
_entity.type
_entity.pdbx_description
1 polymer ?
#
loop_
_entity_poly.entity_id
_entity_poly.type
_entity_poly.pdbx_seq_one_letter_code
_entity_poly.pdbx_strand_id
1 'polypeptide(L)'
;MNVRPMLGIFGGAALCLVMSMPASADYRRGGHEGGEWKDEYRDGPCKVKIESKDDQYKEEVKCPDGRGANWRRGEWKDEYWERGCKVKIEAKRDEYKKEVKCDGDD
;
A
#
# COMPACT_ATOMS: atom_id res chain seq x y z
N MET A 1 -58.28 23.32 37.15
CA MET A 1 -56.98 23.74 37.72
C MET A 1 -55.91 23.08 36.85
N ASN A 2 -55.45 23.66 35.76
CA ASN A 2 -54.56 24.80 35.59
C ASN A 2 -53.15 24.56 36.17
N VAL A 3 -52.23 24.03 35.35
CA VAL A 3 -50.86 24.54 35.14
C VAL A 3 -50.34 24.08 33.77
N ARG A 4 -49.55 24.95 33.15
CA ARG A 4 -49.28 25.11 31.70
C ARG A 4 -48.03 24.34 31.21
N PRO A 5 -47.89 24.11 29.89
CA PRO A 5 -46.69 23.53 29.25
C PRO A 5 -45.64 24.61 28.96
N MET A 6 -44.34 24.26 28.93
CA MET A 6 -43.30 25.05 28.26
C MET A 6 -41.99 24.25 28.07
N LEU A 7 -41.67 24.03 26.78
CA LEU A 7 -40.39 24.30 26.10
C LEU A 7 -39.06 24.00 26.83
N GLY A 8 -38.28 23.11 26.22
CA GLY A 8 -36.85 22.94 26.48
C GLY A 8 -36.16 22.10 25.39
N ILE A 9 -36.11 22.62 24.16
CA ILE A 9 -35.12 22.21 23.16
C ILE A 9 -33.79 22.83 23.59
N PHE A 10 -32.73 22.05 23.83
CA PHE A 10 -31.33 22.45 23.59
C PHE A 10 -30.39 21.25 23.78
N GLY A 11 -29.47 21.05 22.84
CA GLY A 11 -28.23 20.27 23.06
C GLY A 11 -28.09 19.00 22.23
N GLY A 12 -27.88 19.15 20.92
CA GLY A 12 -27.46 18.05 20.06
C GLY A 12 -26.02 17.62 20.33
N ALA A 13 -25.77 16.30 20.18
CA ALA A 13 -24.53 15.68 19.71
C ALA A 13 -24.64 14.16 19.90
N ALA A 14 -25.32 13.45 18.99
CA ALA A 14 -25.08 12.03 18.81
C ALA A 14 -24.27 11.87 17.53
N LEU A 15 -22.95 11.88 17.72
CA LEU A 15 -21.92 11.64 16.72
C LEU A 15 -22.30 10.42 15.85
N CYS A 16 -22.32 10.64 14.55
CA CYS A 16 -22.33 9.59 13.54
C CYS A 16 -21.13 8.66 13.74
N LEU A 17 -21.35 7.48 14.32
CA LEU A 17 -20.44 6.35 14.15
C LEU A 17 -20.90 5.55 12.94
N VAL A 18 -20.59 6.08 11.76
CA VAL A 18 -20.52 5.26 10.53
C VAL A 18 -19.39 4.28 10.80
N MET A 19 -19.74 3.05 11.20
CA MET A 19 -18.76 1.97 11.26
C MET A 19 -18.30 1.73 9.83
N SER A 20 -17.12 2.26 9.52
CA SER A 20 -16.37 1.94 8.32
C SER A 20 -16.34 0.42 8.16
N MET A 21 -16.81 -0.02 7.00
CA MET A 21 -16.67 -1.39 6.52
C MET A 21 -15.25 -1.86 6.81
N PRO A 22 -15.03 -3.03 7.42
CA PRO A 22 -13.74 -3.68 7.29
C PRO A 22 -13.63 -4.03 5.80
N ALA A 23 -12.92 -3.21 5.04
CA ALA A 23 -12.30 -3.70 3.83
C ALA A 23 -11.27 -4.72 4.31
N SER A 24 -11.71 -5.97 4.46
CA SER A 24 -10.85 -7.11 4.65
C SER A 24 -10.02 -7.21 3.37
N ALA A 25 -8.88 -6.54 3.35
CA ALA A 25 -7.80 -6.91 2.46
C ALA A 25 -7.47 -8.36 2.83
N ASP A 26 -7.90 -9.31 2.00
CA ASP A 26 -7.53 -10.70 2.09
C ASP A 26 -6.00 -10.78 2.02
N TYR A 27 -5.34 -10.77 3.19
CA TYR A 27 -3.95 -11.15 3.31
C TYR A 27 -3.91 -12.67 3.10
N ARG A 28 -3.87 -13.12 1.84
CA ARG A 28 -3.40 -14.48 1.55
C ARG A 28 -1.90 -14.49 1.83
N ARG A 29 -1.56 -14.69 3.10
CA ARG A 29 -0.21 -15.02 3.54
C ARG A 29 0.16 -16.37 2.93
N GLY A 30 0.65 -16.35 1.70
CA GLY A 30 1.21 -17.49 1.00
C GLY A 30 2.34 -18.09 1.83
N GLY A 31 2.34 -19.42 1.91
CA GLY A 31 3.13 -20.23 2.84
C GLY A 31 4.60 -19.86 2.95
N HIS A 32 5.09 -19.94 4.18
CA HIS A 32 6.48 -19.80 4.58
C HIS A 32 7.20 -21.14 4.40
N GLU A 33 7.89 -21.33 3.28
CA GLU A 33 8.89 -22.39 3.10
C GLU A 33 10.08 -21.83 2.28
N GLY A 34 11.20 -21.61 2.99
CA GLY A 34 12.58 -21.39 2.52
C GLY A 34 12.83 -20.83 1.12
N GLY A 35 13.25 -19.57 1.05
CA GLY A 35 14.10 -19.04 -0.05
C GLY A 35 13.40 -18.11 -1.02
N GLU A 36 12.19 -18.44 -1.48
CA GLU A 36 11.48 -17.62 -2.45
C GLU A 36 9.99 -17.48 -2.15
N TRP A 37 9.49 -16.24 -2.19
CA TRP A 37 8.07 -15.97 -2.04
C TRP A 37 7.61 -14.94 -3.06
N LYS A 38 6.37 -15.09 -3.51
CA LYS A 38 5.73 -14.18 -4.44
C LYS A 38 4.36 -13.80 -3.89
N ASP A 39 4.06 -12.52 -3.87
CA ASP A 39 2.77 -12.00 -3.47
C ASP A 39 2.23 -11.06 -4.56
N GLU A 40 0.92 -11.17 -4.81
CA GLU A 40 0.20 -10.26 -5.71
C GLU A 40 -1.03 -9.76 -4.97
N TYR A 41 -1.08 -8.46 -4.71
CA TYR A 41 -2.22 -7.83 -4.09
C TYR A 41 -2.62 -6.56 -4.84
N ARG A 42 -3.80 -6.06 -4.53
CA ARG A 42 -4.33 -4.84 -5.14
C ARG A 42 -4.44 -3.75 -4.10
N ASP A 43 -3.71 -2.65 -4.32
CA ASP A 43 -3.78 -1.45 -3.50
C ASP A 43 -4.60 -0.37 -4.24
N GLY A 44 -5.90 -0.33 -3.94
CA GLY A 44 -6.85 0.52 -4.65
C GLY A 44 -6.91 0.23 -6.16
N PRO A 45 -6.67 1.22 -7.04
CA PRO A 45 -6.63 1.00 -8.48
C PRO A 45 -5.38 0.24 -8.94
N CYS A 46 -4.33 0.15 -8.11
CA CYS A 46 -3.03 -0.38 -8.46
C CYS A 46 -2.88 -1.87 -8.14
N LYS A 47 -2.16 -2.61 -8.99
CA LYS A 47 -1.74 -4.00 -8.74
C LYS A 47 -0.29 -3.99 -8.27
N VAL A 48 0.01 -4.62 -7.16
CA VAL A 48 1.35 -4.76 -6.61
C VAL A 48 1.76 -6.23 -6.70
N LYS A 49 2.95 -6.46 -7.23
CA LYS A 49 3.61 -7.77 -7.30
C LYS A 49 4.92 -7.68 -6.56
N ILE A 50 5.14 -8.56 -5.61
CA ILE A 50 6.41 -8.65 -4.88
C ILE A 50 6.94 -10.06 -5.10
N GLU A 51 8.19 -10.16 -5.51
CA GLU A 51 8.91 -11.42 -5.62
C GLU A 51 10.22 -11.29 -4.84
N SER A 52 10.41 -12.13 -3.83
CA SER A 52 11.67 -12.28 -3.11
C SER A 52 12.26 -13.64 -3.46
N LYS A 53 13.55 -13.68 -3.79
CA LYS A 53 14.31 -14.89 -4.09
C LYS A 53 15.70 -14.73 -3.49
N ASP A 54 16.02 -15.47 -2.43
CA ASP A 54 17.31 -15.45 -1.76
C ASP A 54 17.81 -14.00 -1.54
N ASP A 55 18.81 -13.56 -2.31
CA ASP A 55 19.43 -12.21 -2.22
C ASP A 55 18.83 -11.16 -3.16
N GLN A 56 17.70 -11.48 -3.81
CA GLN A 56 17.03 -10.61 -4.78
C GLN A 56 15.60 -10.32 -4.37
N TYR A 57 15.26 -9.03 -4.33
CA TYR A 57 13.90 -8.55 -4.11
C TYR A 57 13.43 -7.78 -5.34
N LYS A 58 12.22 -8.07 -5.82
CA LYS A 58 11.58 -7.36 -6.92
C LYS A 58 10.19 -6.94 -6.52
N GLU A 59 9.84 -5.71 -6.81
CA GLU A 59 8.52 -5.15 -6.58
C GLU A 59 8.08 -4.43 -7.85
N GLU A 60 6.95 -4.84 -8.41
CA GLU A 60 6.31 -4.21 -9.56
C GLU A 60 4.92 -3.72 -9.16
N VAL A 61 4.71 -2.41 -9.17
CA VAL A 61 3.42 -1.77 -8.96
C VAL A 61 2.91 -1.26 -10.29
N LYS A 62 1.67 -1.58 -10.65
CA LYS A 62 1.00 -1.12 -11.88
C LYS A 62 -0.30 -0.40 -11.52
N CYS A 63 -0.31 0.90 -11.73
CA CYS A 63 -1.45 1.80 -11.53
C CYS A 63 -2.01 2.25 -12.88
N PRO A 64 -3.13 1.69 -13.36
CA PRO A 64 -3.73 2.13 -14.62
C PRO A 64 -4.05 3.63 -14.59
N ASP A 65 -3.74 4.32 -15.70
CA ASP A 65 -3.81 5.78 -15.87
C ASP A 65 -2.94 6.61 -14.90
N GLY A 66 -2.04 5.99 -14.13
CA GLY A 66 -1.31 6.66 -13.04
C GLY A 66 -2.19 7.12 -11.88
N ARG A 67 -3.46 6.71 -11.85
CA ARG A 67 -4.35 7.00 -10.72
C ARG A 67 -3.94 6.14 -9.53
N GLY A 68 -3.59 6.79 -8.42
CA GLY A 68 -3.07 6.13 -7.21
C GLY A 68 -1.54 6.04 -7.13
N ALA A 69 -0.82 6.48 -8.16
CA ALA A 69 0.63 6.57 -8.13
C ALA A 69 1.10 7.61 -7.10
N ASN A 70 1.91 7.17 -6.13
CA ASN A 70 2.46 8.00 -5.04
C ASN A 70 3.77 8.71 -5.45
N TRP A 71 4.53 8.14 -6.39
CA TRP A 71 5.88 8.63 -6.70
C TRP A 71 5.89 10.05 -7.28
N ARG A 72 6.61 10.95 -6.59
CA ARG A 72 6.43 12.41 -6.67
C ARG A 72 7.02 13.11 -7.91
N ARG A 73 7.65 12.42 -8.88
CA ARG A 73 8.45 13.06 -9.94
C ARG A 73 8.17 12.60 -11.38
N GLY A 74 7.03 11.99 -11.65
CA GLY A 74 6.75 11.46 -12.99
C GLY A 74 7.64 10.26 -13.31
N GLU A 75 8.21 10.21 -14.52
CA GLU A 75 9.07 9.09 -14.95
C GLU A 75 10.53 9.33 -14.53
N TRP A 76 11.08 8.47 -13.68
CA TRP A 76 12.46 8.56 -13.22
C TRP A 76 13.05 7.18 -13.00
N LYS A 77 14.37 7.11 -13.11
CA LYS A 77 15.14 5.91 -12.79
C LYS A 77 16.28 6.29 -11.88
N ASP A 78 16.56 5.44 -10.92
CA ASP A 78 17.67 5.62 -9.99
C ASP A 78 18.36 4.28 -9.72
N GLU A 79 19.66 4.32 -9.59
CA GLU A 79 20.47 3.15 -9.25
C GLU A 79 21.47 3.55 -8.18
N TYR A 80 21.35 2.94 -7.01
CA TYR A 80 22.23 3.22 -5.87
C TYR A 80 22.59 1.94 -5.13
N TRP A 81 23.65 2.02 -4.33
CA TRP A 81 24.07 0.94 -3.46
C TRP A 81 23.73 1.30 -2.02
N GLU A 82 23.03 0.41 -1.34
CA GLU A 82 22.66 0.55 0.06
C GLU A 82 23.13 -0.69 0.82
N ARG A 83 24.08 -0.49 1.73
CA ARG A 83 24.59 -1.54 2.64
C ARG A 83 25.01 -2.84 1.93
N GLY A 84 25.72 -2.72 0.81
CA GLY A 84 26.16 -3.89 0.02
C GLY A 84 25.11 -4.43 -0.96
N CYS A 85 23.92 -3.83 -1.01
CA CYS A 85 22.87 -4.19 -1.95
C CYS A 85 22.69 -3.14 -3.03
N LYS A 86 22.67 -3.57 -4.28
CA LYS A 86 22.35 -2.75 -5.44
C LYS A 86 20.85 -2.60 -5.59
N VAL A 87 20.35 -1.37 -5.42
CA VAL A 87 18.94 -1.01 -5.59
C VAL A 87 18.77 -0.28 -6.93
N LYS A 88 17.84 -0.77 -7.75
CA LYS A 88 17.41 -0.15 -9.00
C LYS A 88 15.94 0.20 -8.88
N ILE A 89 15.60 1.45 -9.10
CA ILE A 89 14.22 1.93 -9.10
C ILE A 89 13.91 2.49 -10.48
N GLU A 90 12.79 2.09 -11.06
CA GLU A 90 12.22 2.64 -12.28
C GLU A 90 10.76 3.00 -12.01
N ALA A 91 10.49 4.29 -11.88
CA ALA A 91 9.14 4.81 -11.79
C ALA A 91 8.72 5.38 -13.15
N LYS A 92 7.52 5.05 -13.60
CA LYS A 92 6.81 5.59 -14.76
C LYS A 92 5.46 6.11 -14.32
N ARG A 93 4.69 6.79 -15.18
CA ARG A 93 3.37 7.31 -14.80
C ARG A 93 2.43 6.23 -14.22
N ASP A 94 2.42 5.05 -14.80
CA ASP A 94 1.50 3.95 -14.50
C ASP A 94 2.19 2.71 -13.93
N GLU A 95 3.51 2.69 -13.85
CA GLU A 95 4.28 1.52 -13.44
C GLU A 95 5.44 1.94 -12.53
N TYR A 96 5.67 1.21 -11.45
CA TYR A 96 6.84 1.38 -10.60
C TYR A 96 7.51 0.03 -10.42
N LYS A 97 8.82 -0.03 -10.61
CA LYS A 97 9.63 -1.23 -10.44
C LYS A 97 10.76 -0.93 -9.48
N LYS A 98 10.96 -1.79 -8.51
CA LYS A 98 12.12 -1.78 -7.63
C LYS A 98 12.75 -3.14 -7.65
N GLU A 99 14.03 -3.21 -8.00
CA GLU A 99 14.85 -4.41 -7.89
C GLU A 99 15.97 -4.14 -6.89
N VAL A 100 16.12 -5.00 -5.90
CA VAL A 100 17.23 -5.00 -4.95
C VAL A 100 17.99 -6.29 -5.16
N LYS A 101 19.31 -6.20 -5.29
CA LYS A 101 20.21 -7.36 -5.34
C LYS A 101 21.30 -7.15 -4.31
N CYS A 102 21.41 -8.03 -3.33
CA CYS A 102 22.54 -8.04 -2.42
C CYS A 102 23.60 -8.96 -3.00
N ASP A 103 24.84 -8.49 -3.08
CA ASP A 103 25.96 -9.41 -3.25
C ASP A 103 26.18 -10.02 -1.86
N GLY A 104 25.87 -11.30 -1.70
CA GLY A 104 26.22 -12.02 -0.48
C GLY A 104 27.74 -12.03 -0.37
N ASP A 105 28.29 -11.34 0.63
CA ASP A 105 29.68 -11.55 1.03
C ASP A 105 29.79 -13.01 1.54
N ASP A 106 30.25 -13.93 0.69
CA ASP A 106 30.79 -15.25 1.07
C ASP A 106 32.06 -15.09 1.93
#